data_AF-A0A7C7BUM6-F1
#
_entry.id   AF-A0A7C7BUM6-F1
#
_cell.length_a   1.000
_cell.length_b   1.000
_cell.length_c   1.000
_cell.angle_alpha   90.00
_cell.angle_beta   90.00
_cell.angle_gamma   90.00
#
_symmetry.space_group_name_H-M   'P 1'
#
loop_
_entity.id
_entity.type
_entity.pdbx_description
1 polymer ?
#
loop_
_entity_poly.entity_id
_entity_poly.type
_entity_poly.pdbx_seq_one_letter_code
_entity_poly.pdbx_strand_id
1 'polypeptide(L)'
;MKRKSRKALDCKLIGSSEITSGYFRYEVTIQESNGEVYKAPAFGRDMQDALSRLVWNERTEAVNRFANKQSWLQFVPLVSLLCVLGVFAFQAQSHDNPAWILGGLASVGAILGISAAWSQHLNKH
;
A
#
# COMPACT_ATOMS: atom_id res chain seq x y z
N MET A 1 19.75 6.23 -18.65
CA MET A 1 20.01 5.58 -17.33
C MET A 1 19.69 4.09 -17.44
N LYS A 2 20.68 3.19 -17.29
CA LYS A 2 20.38 1.76 -17.09
C LYS A 2 19.65 1.63 -15.75
N ARG A 3 18.34 1.29 -15.78
CA ARG A 3 17.61 0.94 -14.55
C ARG A 3 18.36 -0.20 -13.89
N LYS A 4 18.98 0.04 -12.73
CA LYS A 4 19.53 -1.04 -11.89
C LYS A 4 18.34 -1.77 -11.28
N SER A 5 17.73 -2.65 -12.07
CA SER A 5 16.68 -3.53 -11.58
C SER A 5 17.31 -4.63 -10.74
N ARG A 6 16.68 -4.96 -9.63
CA ARG A 6 16.98 -6.15 -8.85
C ARG A 6 16.87 -7.40 -9.72
N LYS A 7 17.72 -8.39 -9.50
CA LYS A 7 17.74 -9.65 -10.27
C LYS A 7 17.89 -10.85 -9.34
N ALA A 8 17.13 -11.91 -9.59
CA ALA A 8 17.45 -13.22 -9.05
C ALA A 8 18.58 -13.83 -9.91
N LEU A 9 19.67 -14.26 -9.28
CA LEU A 9 20.84 -14.83 -9.95
C LEU A 9 20.78 -16.35 -10.00
N ASP A 10 20.41 -16.97 -8.89
CA ASP A 10 20.33 -18.41 -8.73
C ASP A 10 19.16 -18.74 -7.81
N CYS A 11 18.54 -19.89 -8.02
CA CYS A 11 17.50 -20.37 -7.14
C CYS A 11 17.61 -21.90 -7.06
N LYS A 12 17.82 -22.38 -5.84
CA LYS A 12 18.07 -23.79 -5.55
C LYS A 12 16.96 -24.35 -4.69
N LEU A 13 16.50 -25.55 -5.05
CA LEU A 13 15.60 -26.32 -4.20
C LEU A 13 16.39 -26.85 -3.00
N ILE A 14 15.95 -26.50 -1.79
CA ILE A 14 16.53 -27.02 -0.54
C ILE A 14 15.80 -28.31 -0.13
N GLY A 15 14.48 -28.35 -0.30
CA GLY A 15 13.67 -29.51 0.07
C GLY A 15 12.18 -29.19 0.21
N SER A 16 11.41 -30.14 0.75
CA SER A 16 10.01 -29.92 1.10
C SER A 16 9.89 -28.96 2.29
N SER A 17 8.83 -28.16 2.30
CA SER A 17 8.46 -27.33 3.44
C SER A 17 7.98 -28.22 4.59
N GLU A 18 8.48 -27.98 5.79
CA GLU A 18 8.03 -28.67 7.01
C GLU A 18 6.68 -28.12 7.52
N ILE A 19 6.35 -26.88 7.15
CA ILE A 19 5.19 -26.15 7.70
C ILE A 19 3.94 -26.39 6.85
N THR A 20 4.10 -26.62 5.55
CA THR A 20 2.95 -26.72 4.63
C THR A 20 3.16 -27.86 3.65
N SER A 21 2.28 -28.86 3.72
CA SER A 21 2.26 -29.97 2.78
C SER A 21 2.08 -29.49 1.34
N GLY A 22 2.88 -30.03 0.42
CA GLY A 22 2.88 -29.66 -1.01
C GLY A 22 3.65 -28.39 -1.37
N TYR A 23 4.34 -27.77 -0.40
CA TYR A 23 5.24 -26.65 -0.65
C TYR A 23 6.69 -27.08 -0.61
N PHE A 24 7.52 -26.39 -1.37
CA PHE A 24 8.95 -26.55 -1.38
C PHE A 24 9.64 -25.28 -0.92
N ARG A 25 10.77 -25.45 -0.23
CA ARG A 25 11.66 -24.37 0.17
C ARG A 25 12.74 -24.20 -0.90
N TYR A 26 12.80 -22.99 -1.44
CA TYR A 26 13.82 -22.56 -2.37
C TYR A 26 14.73 -21.52 -1.70
N GLU A 27 16.03 -21.60 -1.98
CA GLU A 27 16.99 -20.55 -1.63
C GLU A 27 17.27 -19.71 -2.88
N VAL A 28 16.83 -18.46 -2.86
CA VAL A 28 17.00 -17.51 -3.98
C VAL A 28 18.17 -16.59 -3.66
N THR A 29 19.17 -16.57 -4.53
CA THR A 29 20.26 -15.59 -4.48
C THR A 29 19.85 -14.36 -5.26
N ILE A 30 19.74 -13.22 -4.59
CA ILE A 30 19.26 -11.96 -5.16
C ILE A 30 20.41 -10.96 -5.19
N GLN A 31 20.55 -10.28 -6.33
CA GLN A 31 21.39 -9.10 -6.47
C GLN A 31 20.50 -7.85 -6.44
N GLU A 32 20.76 -7.02 -5.44
CA GLU A 32 20.09 -5.75 -5.24
C GLU A 32 20.64 -4.67 -6.18
N SER A 33 19.89 -3.59 -6.37
CA SER A 33 20.29 -2.48 -7.25
C SER A 33 21.62 -1.79 -6.88
N ASN A 34 22.06 -1.92 -5.63
CA ASN A 34 23.35 -1.43 -5.14
C ASN A 34 24.53 -2.38 -5.48
N GLY A 35 24.26 -3.59 -6.01
CA GLY A 35 25.25 -4.62 -6.30
C GLY A 35 25.46 -5.63 -5.17
N GLU A 36 24.79 -5.46 -4.04
CA GLU A 36 24.81 -6.38 -2.91
C GLU A 36 24.12 -7.70 -3.28
N VAL A 37 24.72 -8.81 -2.86
CA VAL A 37 24.21 -10.15 -3.13
C VAL A 37 23.90 -10.84 -1.82
N TYR A 38 22.66 -11.27 -1.65
CA TYR A 38 22.23 -11.99 -0.45
C TYR A 38 21.29 -13.14 -0.81
N LYS A 39 21.10 -14.06 0.15
CA LYS A 39 20.27 -15.25 -0.01
C LYS A 39 18.97 -15.07 0.77
N ALA A 40 17.84 -15.21 0.08
CA ALA A 40 16.50 -15.15 0.66
C ALA A 40 15.83 -16.54 0.57
N PRO A 41 15.25 -17.06 1.67
CA PRO A 41 14.40 -18.23 1.59
C PRO A 41 13.04 -17.85 0.97
N ALA A 42 12.59 -18.64 0.00
CA ALA A 42 11.29 -18.50 -0.64
C ALA A 42 10.51 -19.82 -0.57
N PHE A 43 9.20 -19.73 -0.40
CA PHE A 43 8.32 -20.90 -0.28
C PHE A 43 7.25 -20.86 -1.34
N GLY A 44 7.06 -21.97 -2.07
CA GLY A 44 6.06 -22.07 -3.12
C GLY A 44 5.82 -23.53 -3.51
N ARG A 45 4.71 -23.79 -4.22
CA ARG A 45 4.44 -25.10 -4.82
C ARG A 45 5.40 -25.42 -5.96
N ASP A 46 5.83 -24.38 -6.67
CA ASP A 46 6.85 -24.42 -7.69
C ASP A 46 7.81 -23.22 -7.54
N MET A 47 8.87 -23.21 -8.33
CA MET A 47 9.92 -22.20 -8.29
C MET A 47 9.41 -20.79 -8.67
N GLN A 48 8.43 -20.70 -9.58
CA GLN A 48 7.85 -19.44 -10.03
C GLN A 48 6.88 -18.88 -8.98
N ASP A 49 6.07 -19.74 -8.36
CA ASP A 49 5.20 -19.44 -7.22
C ASP A 49 6.04 -18.91 -6.05
N ALA A 50 7.15 -19.59 -5.73
CA ALA A 50 8.06 -19.15 -4.66
C ALA A 50 8.64 -17.75 -4.92
N LEU A 51 9.11 -17.49 -6.14
CA LEU A 51 9.63 -16.17 -6.53
C LEU A 51 8.54 -15.10 -6.52
N SER A 52 7.35 -15.40 -7.04
CA SER A 52 6.24 -14.45 -7.08
C SER A 52 5.79 -14.02 -5.68
N ARG A 53 5.75 -14.96 -4.73
CA ARG A 53 5.44 -14.71 -3.33
C ARG A 53 6.52 -13.91 -2.63
N LEU A 54 7.78 -14.19 -2.92
CA LEU A 54 8.89 -13.41 -2.37
C LEU A 54 8.77 -11.94 -2.80
N VAL A 55 8.52 -11.69 -4.09
CA VAL A 55 8.30 -10.32 -4.61
C VAL A 55 7.06 -9.68 -4.00
N TRP A 56 5.97 -10.43 -3.85
CA TRP A 56 4.74 -9.94 -3.22
C TRP A 56 4.95 -9.55 -1.75
N ASN A 57 5.65 -10.37 -0.98
CA ASN A 57 5.92 -10.13 0.43
C ASN A 57 6.76 -8.85 0.62
N GLU A 58 7.79 -8.65 -0.18
CA GLU A 58 8.60 -7.44 -0.13
C GLU A 58 7.83 -6.19 -0.53
N ARG A 59 7.00 -6.27 -1.58
CA ARG A 59 6.09 -5.17 -1.96
C ARG A 59 5.14 -4.84 -0.82
N THR A 60 4.55 -5.86 -0.21
CA THR A 60 3.64 -5.71 0.93
C THR A 60 4.37 -5.09 2.12
N GLU A 61 5.62 -5.48 2.39
CA GLU A 61 6.43 -4.90 3.46
C GLU A 61 6.83 -3.45 3.16
N ALA A 62 7.13 -3.11 1.91
CA ALA A 62 7.37 -1.73 1.50
C ALA A 62 6.12 -0.86 1.68
N VAL A 63 4.96 -1.36 1.26
CA VAL A 63 3.66 -0.71 1.46
C VAL A 63 3.35 -0.58 2.95
N ASN A 64 3.54 -1.64 3.74
CA ASN A 64 3.31 -1.60 5.19
C ASN A 64 4.24 -0.63 5.90
N ARG A 65 5.53 -0.55 5.51
CA ARG A 65 6.46 0.45 6.05
C ARG A 65 6.02 1.86 5.72
N PHE A 66 5.53 2.10 4.50
CA PHE A 66 4.99 3.39 4.11
C PHE A 66 3.69 3.71 4.86
N ALA A 67 2.76 2.77 4.92
CA ALA A 67 1.48 2.91 5.60
C ALA A 67 1.65 3.15 7.11
N ASN A 68 2.54 2.41 7.78
CA ASN A 68 2.77 2.54 9.22
C ASN A 68 3.53 3.83 9.57
N LYS A 69 4.48 4.26 8.73
CA LYS A 69 5.14 5.58 8.87
C LYS A 69 4.16 6.73 8.64
N GLN A 70 3.07 6.46 7.93
CA GLN A 70 2.09 7.44 7.46
C GLN A 70 0.70 7.19 8.05
N SER A 71 0.59 6.50 9.20
CA SER A 71 -0.70 6.27 9.88
C SER A 71 -1.38 7.58 10.28
N TRP A 72 -0.63 8.63 10.61
CA TRP A 72 -1.20 9.95 10.91
C TRP A 72 -1.95 10.57 9.71
N LEU A 73 -1.55 10.24 8.49
CA LEU A 73 -2.14 10.76 7.25
C LEU A 73 -3.48 10.11 6.92
N GLN A 74 -3.83 8.99 7.55
CA GLN A 74 -5.19 8.44 7.52
C GLN A 74 -6.14 9.21 8.46
N PHE A 75 -5.63 9.80 9.54
CA PHE A 75 -6.42 10.63 10.45
C PHE A 75 -6.67 12.04 9.89
N VAL A 76 -5.76 12.59 9.08
CA VAL A 76 -5.90 13.91 8.45
C VAL A 76 -7.22 14.11 7.68
N PRO A 77 -7.64 13.24 6.75
CA PRO A 77 -8.89 13.43 6.03
C PRO A 77 -10.13 13.29 6.92
N LEU A 78 -10.05 12.43 7.94
CA LEU A 78 -11.16 12.19 8.88
C LEU A 78 -11.37 13.39 9.82
N VAL A 79 -10.27 13.97 10.32
CA VAL A 79 -10.29 15.22 11.10
C VAL A 79 -10.72 16.40 10.22
N SER A 80 -10.21 16.50 8.99
CA SER A 80 -10.61 17.54 8.03
C SER A 80 -12.11 17.50 7.74
N LEU A 81 -12.69 16.31 7.56
CA LEU A 81 -14.14 16.15 7.35
C LEU A 81 -14.92 16.66 8.58
N LEU A 82 -14.48 16.30 9.78
CA LEU A 82 -15.12 16.73 11.03
C LEU A 82 -15.04 18.26 11.23
N CYS A 83 -13.91 18.88 10.90
CA CYS A 83 -13.76 20.34 10.93
C CYS A 83 -14.68 21.03 9.93
N VAL A 84 -14.77 20.52 8.70
CA VAL A 84 -15.64 21.08 7.66
C VAL A 84 -17.11 21.00 8.09
N LEU A 85 -17.58 19.83 8.54
CA LEU A 85 -18.94 19.66 9.03
C LEU A 85 -19.24 20.56 10.24
N GLY A 86 -18.29 20.73 11.16
CA GLY A 86 -18.43 21.61 12.33
C GLY A 86 -18.60 23.09 11.96
N VAL A 87 -17.81 23.60 11.01
CA VAL A 87 -17.91 24.99 10.53
C VAL A 87 -19.25 25.22 9.82
N PHE A 88 -19.66 24.29 8.94
CA PHE A 88 -20.94 24.41 8.23
C PHE A 88 -22.15 24.27 9.16
N ALA A 89 -22.08 23.42 10.20
CA ALA A 89 -23.15 23.30 11.19
C ALA A 89 -23.33 24.60 12.01
N PHE A 90 -22.24 25.23 12.44
CA PHE A 90 -22.29 26.50 13.16
C PHE A 90 -22.83 27.64 12.28
N GLN A 91 -22.45 27.64 11.00
CA GLN A 91 -22.87 28.65 10.03
C GLN A 91 -24.35 28.50 9.63
N ALA A 92 -24.84 27.26 9.52
CA ALA A 92 -26.26 26.96 9.28
C ALA A 92 -27.17 27.38 10.45
N GLN A 93 -26.67 27.39 11.69
CA GLN A 93 -27.42 27.89 12.84
C GLN A 93 -27.50 29.42 12.88
N SER A 94 -26.53 30.11 12.27
CA SER A 94 -26.41 31.58 12.34
C SER A 94 -27.11 32.31 11.19
N HIS A 95 -27.41 31.63 10.06
CA HIS A 95 -28.02 32.24 8.88
C HIS A 95 -29.11 31.31 8.31
N ASP A 96 -30.35 31.79 8.19
CA ASP A 96 -31.51 31.09 7.60
C ASP A 96 -31.41 30.97 6.05
N ASN A 97 -30.23 30.66 5.52
CA ASN A 97 -30.00 30.48 4.10
C ASN A 97 -29.66 29.02 3.79
N PRO A 98 -30.50 28.28 3.05
CA PRO A 98 -30.28 26.87 2.72
C PRO A 98 -29.06 26.62 1.83
N ALA A 99 -28.48 27.67 1.22
CA ALA A 99 -27.26 27.57 0.41
C ALA A 99 -26.05 27.01 1.21
N TRP A 100 -25.99 27.22 2.52
CA TRP A 100 -24.91 26.74 3.38
C TRP A 100 -24.92 25.21 3.54
N ILE A 101 -26.10 24.59 3.56
CA ILE A 101 -26.25 23.13 3.63
C ILE A 101 -25.75 22.51 2.33
N LEU A 102 -26.05 23.15 1.19
CA LEU A 102 -25.61 22.72 -0.13
C LEU A 102 -24.09 22.82 -0.29
N GLY A 103 -23.47 23.88 0.24
CA GLY A 103 -22.01 24.04 0.30
C GLY A 103 -21.33 22.96 1.15
N GLY A 104 -21.90 22.63 2.31
CA GLY A 104 -21.42 21.54 3.16
C GLY A 104 -21.45 20.18 2.45
N LEU A 105 -22.56 19.86 1.79
CA LEU A 105 -22.71 18.60 1.04
C LEU A 105 -21.71 18.50 -0.13
N ALA A 106 -21.53 19.61 -0.87
CA ALA A 106 -20.58 19.68 -1.98
C ALA A 106 -19.12 19.49 -1.51
N SER A 107 -18.76 20.06 -0.36
CA SER A 107 -17.42 19.93 0.21
C SER A 107 -17.09 18.49 0.63
N VAL A 108 -18.06 17.78 1.22
CA VAL A 108 -17.93 16.35 1.55
C VAL A 108 -17.76 15.51 0.28
N GLY A 109 -18.56 15.79 -0.76
CA GLY A 109 -18.42 15.14 -2.06
C GLY A 109 -17.04 15.33 -2.69
N ALA A 110 -16.46 16.53 -2.60
CA ALA A 110 -15.12 16.82 -3.10
C ALA A 110 -14.03 16.05 -2.34
N ILE A 111 -14.12 15.98 -1.01
CA ILE A 111 -13.15 15.24 -0.17
C ILE A 111 -13.18 13.74 -0.50
N LEU A 112 -14.38 13.15 -0.63
CA LEU A 112 -14.53 11.76 -1.00
C LEU A 112 -14.02 11.49 -2.42
N GLY A 113 -14.29 12.39 -3.36
CA GLY A 113 -13.80 12.30 -4.74
C GLY A 113 -12.26 12.31 -4.83
N ILE A 114 -11.62 13.24 -4.11
CA ILE A 114 -10.15 13.34 -4.06
C ILE A 114 -9.55 12.10 -3.40
N SER A 115 -10.17 11.60 -2.31
CA SER A 115 -9.74 10.39 -1.61
C SER A 115 -9.83 9.14 -2.51
N ALA A 116 -10.93 8.98 -3.26
CA ALA A 116 -11.11 7.88 -4.19
C ALA A 116 -10.11 7.94 -5.37
N ALA A 117 -9.87 9.13 -5.92
CA ALA A 117 -8.89 9.35 -6.98
C ALA A 117 -7.46 9.03 -6.51
N TRP A 118 -7.11 9.43 -5.27
CA TRP A 118 -5.81 9.12 -4.67
C TRP A 118 -5.62 7.61 -4.46
N SER A 119 -6.66 6.92 -3.97
CA SER A 119 -6.64 5.46 -3.79
C SER A 119 -6.40 4.71 -5.11
N GLN A 120 -7.04 5.15 -6.20
CA GLN A 120 -6.80 4.58 -7.53
C GLN A 120 -5.38 4.83 -8.04
N HIS A 121 -4.77 5.98 -7.72
CA HIS A 121 -3.38 6.27 -8.09
C HIS A 121 -2.39 5.36 -7.34
N LEU A 122 -2.62 5.10 -6.04
CA LEU A 122 -1.79 4.19 -5.25
C LEU A 122 -1.89 2.74 -5.73
N ASN A 123 -3.07 2.27 -6.12
CA ASN A 123 -3.23 0.90 -6.64
C ASN A 123 -2.60 0.68 -8.02
N LYS A 124 -2.26 1.75 -8.75
CA LYS A 124 -1.58 1.67 -10.06
C LYS A 124 -0.05 1.61 -9.95
N HIS A 125 0.53 1.93 -8.80
CA HIS A 125 1.98 2.02 -8.59
C HIS A 125 2.49 0.95 -7.62
#